data_AF-A0A233HCJ7-F1
#
_entry.id   AF-A0A233HCJ7-F1
#
_cell.length_a   1.000
_cell.length_b   1.000
_cell.length_c   1.000
_cell.angle_alpha   90.00
_cell.angle_beta   90.00
_cell.angle_gamma   90.00
#
_symmetry.space_group_name_H-M   'P 1'
#
loop_
_entity.id
_entity.type
_entity.pdbx_description
1 polymer ?
#
loop_
_entity_poly.entity_id
_entity_poly.type
_entity_poly.pdbx_seq_one_letter_code
_entity_poly.pdbx_strand_id
1 'polypeptide(L)' 'MALFKVKARDGSVALLVRARCITCARETAVNTYPASEIMLWRDPNLSTVEVIYDASKTLHEPSGKRCVLERTEYS' A
#
# COMPACT_ATOMS: atom_id res chain seq x y z
N MET A 1 -12.18 -2.49 6.83
CA MET A 1 -11.32 -2.62 5.63
C MET A 1 -10.05 -3.36 5.98
N ALA A 2 -9.56 -4.21 5.09
CA ALA A 2 -8.34 -4.98 5.34
C ALA A 2 -7.09 -4.09 5.23
N LEU A 3 -5.98 -4.58 5.79
CA LEU A 3 -4.66 -4.00 5.58
C LEU A 3 -3.96 -4.70 4.43
N PHE A 4 -3.28 -3.92 3.62
CA PHE A 4 -2.51 -4.38 2.49
C PHE A 4 -1.09 -3.85 2.61
N LYS A 5 -0.09 -4.70 2.37
CA LYS A 5 1.29 -4.27 2.19
C LYS A 5 1.58 -4.20 0.70
N VAL A 6 1.85 -3.01 0.18
CA VAL A 6 2.28 -2.78 -1.21
C VAL A 6 3.79 -2.63 -1.20
N LYS A 7 4.52 -3.51 -1.88
CA LYS A 7 5.99 -3.47 -1.89
C LYS A 7 6.50 -3.29 -3.31
N ALA A 8 7.50 -2.43 -3.47
CA ALA A 8 8.33 -2.45 -4.66
C ALA A 8 9.05 -3.80 -4.77
N ARG A 9 9.12 -4.35 -5.98
CA ARG A 9 9.78 -5.65 -6.22
C ARG A 9 11.29 -5.58 -6.15
N ASP A 10 11.86 -4.40 -6.38
CA ASP A 10 13.28 -4.13 -6.17
C ASP A 10 13.64 -4.09 -4.66
N GLY A 11 12.66 -4.16 -3.77
CA GLY A 11 12.85 -4.12 -2.33
C GLY A 11 13.12 -2.73 -1.76
N SER A 12 13.10 -1.67 -2.58
CA SER A 12 13.45 -0.30 -2.16
C SER A 12 12.46 0.31 -1.18
N VAL A 13 11.16 0.05 -1.34
CA VAL A 13 10.12 0.69 -0.56
C VAL A 13 8.90 -0.22 -0.35
N ALA A 14 8.27 -0.08 0.82
CA ALA A 14 7.00 -0.70 1.13
C ALA A 14 6.02 0.30 1.74
N LEU A 15 4.74 0.10 1.45
CA LEU A 15 3.62 0.88 1.96
C LEU A 15 2.66 -0.02 2.70
N LEU A 16 2.13 0.48 3.81
CA LEU A 16 1.02 -0.13 4.51
C LEU A 16 -0.25 0.65 4.20
N VAL A 17 -1.25 0.00 3.61
CA VAL A 17 -2.40 0.66 3.00
C VAL A 17 -3.70 0.06 3.55
N ARG A 18 -4.63 0.92 3.97
CA ARG A 18 -6.01 0.50 4.30
C ARG A 18 -6.85 0.58 3.03
N ALA A 19 -7.35 -0.56 2.54
CA ALA A 19 -8.12 -0.61 1.30
C ALA A 19 -9.28 -1.61 1.36
N ARG A 20 -10.17 -1.58 0.36
CA ARG A 20 -11.28 -2.54 0.24
C ARG A 20 -10.87 -3.82 -0.48
N CYS A 21 -9.90 -3.72 -1.39
CA CYS A 21 -9.37 -4.82 -2.18
C CYS A 21 -7.94 -4.49 -2.65
N ILE A 22 -7.29 -5.48 -3.28
CA ILE A 22 -5.93 -5.35 -3.83
C ILE A 22 -5.83 -4.18 -4.82
N THR A 23 -6.81 -4.04 -5.73
CA THR A 23 -6.82 -2.95 -6.73
C THR A 23 -6.90 -1.59 -6.05
N CYS A 24 -7.78 -1.43 -5.06
CA CYS A 24 -7.88 -0.20 -4.29
C CYS A 24 -6.60 0.14 -3.52
N ALA A 25 -5.82 -0.86 -3.08
CA ALA A 25 -4.55 -0.61 -2.41
C ALA A 25 -3.54 0.05 -3.36
N ARG A 26 -3.45 -0.43 -4.61
CA ARG A 26 -2.62 0.20 -5.66
C ARG A 26 -3.09 1.60 -6.01
N GLU A 27 -4.40 1.77 -6.24
CA GLU A 27 -4.97 3.10 -6.52
C GLU A 27 -4.65 4.10 -5.41
N THR A 28 -4.74 3.66 -4.15
CA THR A 28 -4.43 4.52 -3.01
C THR A 28 -2.96 4.92 -3.01
N ALA A 29 -2.03 4.00 -3.28
CA ALA A 29 -0.61 4.31 -3.42
C ALA A 29 -0.34 5.30 -4.57
N VAL A 30 -0.92 5.03 -5.76
CA VAL A 30 -0.80 5.90 -6.94
C VAL A 30 -1.31 7.32 -6.68
N ASN A 31 -2.44 7.45 -5.99
CA ASN A 31 -3.04 8.77 -5.70
C ASN A 31 -2.33 9.53 -4.57
N THR A 32 -1.55 8.84 -3.73
CA THR A 32 -0.86 9.45 -2.58
C THR A 32 0.53 9.98 -2.94
N TYR A 33 1.22 9.32 -3.87
CA TYR A 33 2.63 9.58 -4.18
C TYR A 33 2.82 10.31 -5.51
N PRO A 34 3.98 10.99 -5.71
CA PRO A 34 4.22 11.80 -6.89
C PRO A 34 4.30 10.98 -8.19
N ALA A 35 4.21 11.68 -9.32
CA ALA A 35 4.18 11.09 -10.67
C ALA A 35 5.35 10.14 -10.96
N SER A 36 6.52 10.39 -10.38
CA SER A 36 7.71 9.54 -10.51
C SER A 36 7.49 8.12 -9.98
N GLU A 37 6.61 7.94 -9.00
CA GLU A 37 6.33 6.64 -8.38
C GLU A 37 5.02 6.01 -8.88
N ILE A 38 4.25 6.70 -9.72
CA ILE A 38 2.98 6.17 -10.23
C ILE A 38 3.20 4.83 -10.96
N MET A 39 4.23 4.74 -11.80
CA MET A 39 4.53 3.50 -12.54
C MET A 39 4.89 2.36 -11.59
N LEU A 40 5.66 2.66 -10.53
CA LEU A 40 6.05 1.67 -9.51
C LEU A 40 4.81 1.04 -8.85
N TRP A 41 3.87 1.88 -8.41
CA TRP A 41 2.68 1.41 -7.68
C TRP A 41 1.59 0.83 -8.59
N ARG A 42 1.51 1.30 -9.83
CA ARG A 42 0.50 0.87 -10.81
C ARG A 42 0.85 -0.45 -11.47
N ASP A 43 2.12 -0.68 -11.80
CA ASP A 43 2.56 -1.86 -12.55
C ASP A 43 2.74 -3.10 -11.64
N PRO A 44 1.99 -4.20 -11.86
CA PRO A 44 2.15 -5.45 -11.12
C PRO A 44 3.53 -6.14 -11.26
N ASN A 45 4.28 -5.79 -12.31
CA ASN A 45 5.65 -6.26 -12.53
C ASN A 45 6.68 -5.47 -11.73
N LEU A 46 6.32 -4.29 -11.22
CA LEU A 46 7.19 -3.45 -10.40
C LEU A 46 6.79 -3.45 -8.92
N SER A 47 5.53 -3.77 -8.60
CA SER A 47 5.06 -3.87 -7.23
C SER A 47 4.17 -5.10 -6.96
N THR A 48 4.28 -5.60 -5.72
CA THR A 48 3.45 -6.68 -5.18
C THR A 48 2.51 -6.15 -4.11
N VAL A 49 1.37 -6.81 -3.93
CA VAL A 49 0.38 -6.46 -2.92
C VAL A 49 0.03 -7.71 -2.13
N GLU A 50 0.21 -7.65 -0.81
CA GLU A 50 -0.10 -8.73 0.11
C GLU A 50 -1.19 -8.28 1.08
N VAL A 51 -2.19 -9.13 1.33
CA VAL A 51 -3.16 -8.88 2.42
C VAL A 51 -2.53 -9.26 3.74
N ILE A 52 -2.65 -8.39 4.74
CA ILE A 52 -2.28 -8.68 6.12
C ILE A 52 -3.53 -9.14 6.86
N TYR A 53 -3.56 -10.43 7.21
CA TYR A 53 -4.64 -11.09 7.95
C TYR A 53 -4.45 -11.11 9.47
N ASP A 54 -3.64 -10.20 10.01
CA ASP A 54 -3.35 -10.14 11.44
C ASP A 54 -4.45 -9.36 12.19
N ALA A 55 -5.25 -10.07 12.99
CA ALA A 55 -6.34 -9.52 13.80
C ALA A 55 -5.84 -8.52 14.87
N SER A 56 -4.56 -8.57 15.23
CA SER A 56 -3.93 -7.71 16.23
C SER A 56 -3.53 -6.36 15.65
N LYS A 57 -3.19 -6.32 14.34
CA LYS A 57 -2.80 -5.11 13.63
C LYS A 57 -4.04 -4.38 13.11
N THR A 58 -4.84 -3.86 14.02
CA THR A 58 -5.86 -2.87 13.64
C THR A 58 -5.24 -1.49 13.75
N LEU A 59 -4.34 -1.13 12.82
CA LEU A 59 -3.92 0.27 12.67
C LEU A 59 -5.15 1.08 12.28
N HIS A 60 -5.75 1.73 13.27
CA HIS A 60 -7.01 2.42 13.13
C HIS A 60 -6.81 3.71 12.35
N GLU A 61 -7.44 3.80 11.18
CA GLU A 61 -7.76 5.09 10.59
C GLU A 61 -9.20 5.42 11.03
N PRO A 62 -9.41 6.44 11.89
CA PRO A 62 -10.74 6.74 12.45
C PRO A 62 -11.77 7.12 11.38
N SER A 63 -11.29 7.58 10.22
CA SER A 63 -12.11 8.04 9.10
C SER A 63 -12.79 6.89 8.34
N GLY A 64 -12.32 5.64 8.49
CA GLY A 64 -12.76 4.49 7.69
C GLY A 64 -12.48 4.63 6.18
N LYS A 65 -11.63 5.58 5.78
CA LYS A 65 -11.30 5.86 4.37
C LYS A 65 -10.20 4.94 3.86
N ARG A 66 -9.89 5.08 2.57
CA ARG A 66 -8.71 4.47 1.95
C ARG A 66 -7.55 5.42 2.20
N CYS A 67 -6.46 4.93 2.78
CA CYS A 67 -5.26 5.73 2.98
C CYS A 67 -4.00 4.85 2.99
N VAL A 68 -2.86 5.51 2.81
CA VAL A 68 -1.56 4.97 3.19
C VAL A 68 -1.33 5.32 4.66
N LEU A 69 -1.10 4.29 5.48
CA LEU A 69 -0.87 4.39 6.93
C LEU A 69 0.60 4.58 7.26
N GLU A 70 1.48 3.91 6.50
CA GLU A 70 2.92 3.90 6.75
C GLU A 70 3.69 3.71 5.45
N ARG A 71 4.87 4.32 5.37
CA ARG A 71 5.88 4.07 4.35
C ARG A 71 7.18 3.65 5.02
N THR A 72 7.78 2.58 4.51
CA THR A 72 9.07 2.08 4.95
C THR A 72 10.00 2.06 3.75
N GLU A 73 11.12 2.76 3.83
CA GLU A 73 12.18 2.75 2.82
C GLU A 73 13.33 1.86 3.30
N TYR A 74 13.89 1.07 2.38
CA TYR A 74 14.99 0.15 2.65
C TYR A 74 16.24 0.66 1.93
N SER A 75 17.36 0.70 2.67
CA SER A 75 18.68 1.14 2.21
C SER A 75 19.45 0.03 1.51
#